data_AF-A0A1W9GLA8-F1
#
_entry.id   AF-A0A1W9GLA8-F1
#
_cell.length_a   1.000
_cell.length_b   1.000
_cell.length_c   1.000
_cell.angle_alpha   90.00
_cell.angle_beta   90.00
_cell.angle_gamma   90.00
#
_symmetry.space_group_name_H-M   'P 1'
#
loop_
_entity.id
_entity.type
_entity.pdbx_description
1 polymer ?
#
loop_
_entity_poly.entity_id
_entity_poly.type
_entity_poly.pdbx_seq_one_letter_code
_entity_poly.pdbx_strand_id
1 'polypeptide(L)'
;MTHDDLETAVPLYAAGALDRIERQALDVHLLSGCLSCRATLKEYQAVAVTLPFGLTLIPPPRTLKGKIMSSRLSLPATEPETPSSPKQSLEPGEWMKHLFPPSSPPASSFGWALGMVVFVVLIILVVFGWTSSTHIAEDTEKLARLQSQAEETGLQLATLRQQLSERDETLAQTREELQRRVAELAEVRDQLIQREAELEELKAQLAQGNGRSANIP
;
A
#
# COMPACT_ATOMS: atom_id res chain seq x y z
N MET A 1 9.06 -5.67 16.61
CA MET A 1 8.20 -5.71 15.41
C MET A 1 8.21 -4.32 14.82
N THR A 2 8.49 -4.21 13.52
CA THR A 2 8.47 -2.92 12.83
C THR A 2 7.03 -2.52 12.50
N HIS A 3 6.80 -1.25 12.16
CA HIS A 3 5.50 -0.75 11.71
C HIS A 3 5.01 -1.51 10.46
N ASP A 4 5.92 -1.79 9.53
CA ASP A 4 5.66 -2.51 8.27
C ASP A 4 5.18 -3.95 8.52
N ASP A 5 5.84 -4.67 9.44
CA ASP A 5 5.41 -6.03 9.84
C ASP A 5 3.99 -6.03 10.41
N LEU A 6 3.65 -5.00 11.18
CA LEU A 6 2.36 -4.88 11.85
C LEU A 6 1.23 -4.44 10.91
N GLU A 7 1.55 -3.65 9.88
CA GLU A 7 0.58 -3.22 8.87
C GLU A 7 -0.02 -4.43 8.12
N THR A 8 0.81 -5.42 7.78
CA THR A 8 0.34 -6.67 7.14
C THR A 8 -0.55 -7.52 8.04
N ALA A 9 -0.45 -7.36 9.36
CA ALA A 9 -1.26 -8.09 10.35
C ALA A 9 -2.62 -7.43 10.64
N VAL A 10 -2.83 -6.17 10.23
CA VAL A 10 -4.08 -5.41 10.48
C VAL A 10 -5.34 -6.10 9.93
N PRO A 11 -5.35 -6.64 8.68
CA PRO A 11 -6.54 -7.32 8.15
C PRO A 11 -6.89 -8.58 8.94
N LEU A 12 -5.89 -9.34 9.37
CA LEU A 12 -6.07 -10.56 10.19
C LEU A 12 -6.59 -10.22 11.58
N TYR A 13 -6.13 -9.10 12.16
CA TYR A 13 -6.68 -8.58 13.41
C TYR A 13 -8.16 -8.19 13.25
N ALA A 14 -8.51 -7.47 12.18
CA ALA A 14 -9.89 -7.05 11.91
C ALA A 14 -10.84 -8.24 11.72
N ALA A 15 -10.38 -9.32 11.08
CA ALA A 15 -11.12 -10.58 10.93
C ALA A 15 -11.13 -11.45 12.21
N GLY A 16 -10.41 -11.05 13.26
CA GLY A 16 -10.28 -11.82 14.50
C GLY A 16 -9.43 -13.09 14.39
N ALA A 17 -8.71 -13.27 13.27
CA ALA A 17 -7.91 -14.45 12.93
C ALA A 17 -6.45 -14.38 13.40
N LEU A 18 -6.02 -13.25 13.98
CA LEU A 18 -4.66 -13.07 14.45
C LEU A 18 -4.38 -13.84 15.75
N ASP A 19 -3.17 -14.40 15.84
CA ASP A 19 -2.74 -15.23 16.95
C ASP A 19 -2.55 -14.44 18.25
N ARG A 20 -2.55 -15.11 19.42
CA ARG A 20 -2.61 -14.42 20.72
C ARG A 20 -1.40 -13.48 20.96
N ILE A 21 -0.22 -13.93 20.55
CA ILE A 21 1.04 -13.19 20.74
C ILE A 21 1.10 -11.97 19.80
N GLU A 22 0.77 -12.17 18.52
CA GLU A 22 0.76 -11.12 17.51
C GLU A 22 -0.30 -10.06 17.79
N ARG A 23 -1.47 -10.47 18.30
CA ARG A 23 -2.52 -9.56 18.75
C ARG A 23 -2.05 -8.63 19.85
N GLN A 24 -1.32 -9.15 20.83
CA GLN A 24 -0.80 -8.34 21.92
C GLN A 24 0.26 -7.34 21.42
N ALA A 25 1.10 -7.73 20.45
CA ALA A 25 2.04 -6.83 19.81
C ALA A 25 1.35 -5.68 19.06
N LEU A 26 0.29 -5.99 18.30
CA LEU A 26 -0.49 -4.98 17.59
C LEU A 26 -1.27 -4.07 18.54
N ASP A 27 -1.85 -4.60 19.62
CA ASP A 27 -2.55 -3.80 20.64
C ASP A 27 -1.61 -2.78 21.30
N VAL A 28 -0.39 -3.19 21.66
CA VAL A 28 0.64 -2.28 22.18
C VAL A 28 0.99 -1.20 21.16
N HIS A 29 1.10 -1.56 19.88
CA HIS A 29 1.36 -0.61 18.81
C HIS A 29 0.20 0.38 18.60
N LEU A 30 -1.05 -0.07 18.65
CA LEU A 30 -2.23 0.80 18.56
C LEU A 30 -2.36 1.72 19.77
N LEU A 31 -1.99 1.24 20.97
CA LEU A 31 -1.93 2.04 22.20
C LEU A 31 -0.81 3.08 22.17
N SER A 32 0.28 2.81 21.43
CA SER A 32 1.36 3.79 21.19
C SER A 32 0.93 4.99 20.34
N GLY A 33 -0.24 4.89 19.66
CA GLY A 33 -0.87 6.01 18.98
C GLY A 33 -0.62 6.10 17.47
N CYS A 34 -0.16 5.03 16.83
CA CYS A 34 0.03 4.98 15.38
C CYS A 34 -1.29 5.25 14.62
N LEU A 35 -1.36 6.38 13.89
CA LEU A 35 -2.57 6.82 13.19
C LEU A 35 -2.85 6.02 11.91
N SER A 36 -1.81 5.62 11.17
CA SER A 36 -1.96 4.85 9.93
C SER A 36 -2.54 3.47 10.20
N CYS A 37 -2.02 2.74 11.19
CA CYS A 37 -2.56 1.44 11.59
C CYS A 37 -3.99 1.53 12.14
N ARG A 38 -4.34 2.63 12.81
CA ARG A 38 -5.72 2.86 13.28
C ARG A 38 -6.69 3.16 12.15
N ALA A 39 -6.27 3.93 11.16
CA ALA A 39 -7.08 4.25 9.98
C ALA A 39 -7.36 2.99 9.15
N THR A 40 -6.31 2.25 8.80
CA THR A 40 -6.42 0.98 8.07
C THR A 40 -7.25 -0.04 8.84
N LEU A 41 -7.07 -0.16 10.16
CA LEU A 41 -7.88 -1.05 10.98
C LEU A 41 -9.37 -0.73 10.89
N LYS A 42 -9.76 0.55 10.89
CA LYS A 42 -11.17 0.97 10.78
C LYS A 42 -11.77 0.57 9.42
N GLU A 43 -10.99 0.71 8.35
CA GLU A 43 -11.41 0.30 7.00
C GLU A 43 -11.65 -1.21 6.92
N TYR A 44 -10.70 -2.02 7.39
CA TYR A 44 -10.85 -3.47 7.41
C TYR A 44 -11.96 -3.93 8.37
N GLN A 45 -12.16 -3.25 9.50
CA GLN A 45 -13.25 -3.57 10.42
C GLN A 45 -14.63 -3.30 9.79
N ALA A 46 -14.76 -2.24 8.99
CA ALA A 46 -15.99 -1.98 8.26
C ALA A 46 -16.34 -3.12 7.29
N VAL A 47 -15.33 -3.70 6.63
CA VAL A 47 -15.50 -4.88 5.76
C VAL A 47 -15.74 -6.16 6.58
N ALA A 48 -15.05 -6.33 7.71
CA ALA A 48 -15.22 -7.49 8.60
C ALA A 48 -16.66 -7.64 9.11
N VAL A 49 -17.36 -6.52 9.32
CA VAL A 49 -18.76 -6.52 9.79
C VAL A 49 -19.74 -6.97 8.71
N THR A 50 -19.39 -6.85 7.41
CA THR A 50 -20.28 -7.27 6.31
C THR A 50 -20.15 -8.75 5.97
N LEU A 51 -18.98 -9.35 6.22
CA LEU A 51 -18.67 -10.76 5.95
C LEU A 51 -19.72 -11.76 6.48
N PRO A 52 -20.24 -11.65 7.71
CA PRO A 52 -21.24 -12.59 8.24
C PRO A 52 -22.55 -12.63 7.44
N PHE A 53 -22.91 -11.55 6.73
CA PHE A 53 -24.13 -11.51 5.93
C PHE A 53 -24.02 -12.29 4.62
N GLY A 54 -22.80 -12.62 4.17
CA GLY A 54 -22.57 -13.50 3.03
C GLY A 54 -22.58 -15.00 3.38
N LEU A 55 -22.65 -15.35 4.67
CA LEU A 55 -22.64 -16.74 5.13
C LEU A 55 -24.04 -17.35 5.10
N THR A 56 -24.12 -18.67 4.93
CA THR A 56 -25.38 -19.40 5.12
C THR A 56 -25.75 -19.43 6.59
N LEU A 57 -26.89 -18.84 6.95
CA LEU A 57 -27.36 -18.84 8.33
C LEU A 57 -27.84 -20.25 8.73
N ILE A 58 -27.25 -20.80 9.78
CA ILE A 58 -27.74 -22.01 10.45
C ILE A 58 -28.80 -21.57 11.47
N PRO A 59 -30.05 -22.06 11.38
CA PRO A 59 -31.11 -21.62 12.28
C PRO A 59 -30.77 -22.00 13.73
N PRO A 60 -30.82 -21.04 14.68
CA PRO A 60 -30.48 -21.33 16.07
C PRO A 60 -31.56 -22.20 16.73
N PRO A 61 -31.18 -23.11 17.66
CA PRO A 61 -32.13 -23.84 18.51
C PRO A 61 -33.16 -22.93 19.17
N ARG A 62 -34.45 -23.32 19.15
CA ARG A 62 -35.57 -22.49 19.66
C ARG A 62 -35.47 -22.17 21.15
N THR A 63 -34.68 -22.93 21.91
CA THR A 63 -34.42 -22.73 23.34
C THR A 63 -33.34 -21.70 23.65
N LEU A 64 -32.46 -21.36 22.69
CA LEU A 64 -31.34 -20.42 22.91
C LEU A 64 -31.82 -19.00 23.21
N LYS A 65 -32.85 -18.53 22.52
CA LYS A 65 -33.40 -17.18 22.74
C LYS A 65 -33.87 -17.00 24.18
N GLY A 66 -34.63 -17.99 24.71
CA GLY A 66 -35.08 -17.99 26.09
C GLY A 66 -33.92 -18.03 27.09
N LYS A 67 -32.92 -18.89 26.85
CA LYS A 67 -31.74 -19.01 27.70
C LYS A 67 -30.94 -17.70 27.75
N ILE A 68 -30.69 -17.05 26.61
CA ILE A 68 -29.97 -15.77 26.54
C ILE A 68 -30.77 -14.66 27.25
N MET A 69 -32.06 -14.54 26.97
CA MET A 69 -32.93 -13.54 27.61
C MET A 69 -32.97 -13.71 29.14
N SER A 70 -33.10 -14.95 29.63
CA SER A 70 -33.07 -15.23 31.08
C SER A 70 -31.71 -14.96 31.73
N SER A 71 -30.60 -15.18 31.01
CA SER A 71 -29.24 -14.89 31.50
C SER A 71 -28.93 -13.39 31.58
N ARG A 72 -29.59 -12.55 30.77
CA ARG A 72 -29.49 -11.10 30.86
C ARG A 72 -30.43 -10.51 31.91
N LEU A 73 -31.54 -11.19 32.19
CA LEU A 73 -32.50 -10.78 33.23
C LEU A 73 -32.02 -11.12 34.64
N SER A 74 -31.09 -12.08 34.79
CA SER A 74 -30.49 -12.48 36.07
C SER A 74 -29.25 -11.64 36.42
N LEU A 75 -29.35 -10.30 36.36
CA LEU A 75 -28.56 -9.50 37.30
C LEU A 75 -29.19 -9.70 38.69
N PRO A 76 -28.41 -9.78 39.78
CA PRO A 76 -28.94 -10.18 41.08
C PRO A 76 -29.94 -9.13 41.57
N ALA A 77 -31.23 -9.46 41.45
CA ALA A 77 -32.28 -8.82 42.19
C ALA A 77 -32.13 -9.28 43.64
N THR A 78 -31.66 -8.38 44.50
CA THR A 78 -31.92 -8.42 45.93
C THR A 78 -33.43 -8.56 46.14
N GLU A 79 -33.84 -9.70 46.73
CA GLU A 79 -34.96 -10.04 47.65
C GLU A 79 -36.22 -9.12 47.77
N PRO A 80 -37.40 -9.60 48.24
CA PRO A 80 -38.69 -9.55 47.54
C PRO A 80 -39.71 -8.64 48.28
N GLU A 81 -40.92 -8.45 47.72
CA GLU A 81 -42.20 -8.49 48.45
C GLU A 81 -43.41 -8.22 47.53
N THR A 82 -44.20 -9.29 47.35
CA THR A 82 -45.67 -9.47 47.29
C THR A 82 -46.67 -8.43 46.71
N PRO A 83 -47.84 -8.91 46.22
CA PRO A 83 -48.65 -8.32 45.14
C PRO A 83 -49.95 -7.65 45.61
N SER A 84 -50.62 -6.90 44.73
CA SER A 84 -52.09 -6.77 44.77
C SER A 84 -52.67 -6.28 43.44
N SER A 85 -53.53 -7.10 42.84
CA SER A 85 -54.61 -6.67 41.94
C SER A 85 -55.91 -6.76 42.73
N PRO A 86 -56.93 -5.94 42.40
CA PRO A 86 -58.19 -6.61 42.05
C PRO A 86 -59.04 -5.94 40.95
N LYS A 87 -59.70 -6.84 40.19
CA LYS A 87 -61.02 -6.74 39.55
C LYS A 87 -61.12 -6.16 38.14
N GLN A 88 -61.16 -7.12 37.20
CA GLN A 88 -61.87 -7.08 35.93
C GLN A 88 -63.38 -6.84 36.16
N SER A 89 -63.96 -5.91 35.40
CA SER A 89 -65.40 -5.85 35.12
C SER A 89 -65.57 -5.90 33.61
N LEU A 90 -66.39 -6.85 33.15
CA LEU A 90 -66.66 -7.15 31.75
C LEU A 90 -67.85 -6.32 31.29
N GLU A 91 -67.59 -5.14 30.74
CA GLU A 91 -68.54 -4.47 29.83
C GLU A 91 -67.84 -4.26 28.49
N PRO A 92 -68.43 -4.72 27.36
CA PRO A 92 -67.91 -4.43 26.03
C PRO A 92 -68.02 -2.92 25.76
N GLY A 93 -66.89 -2.22 25.95
CA GLY A 93 -66.80 -0.77 25.83
C GLY A 93 -67.03 -0.24 24.41
N GLU A 94 -67.13 1.08 24.35
CA GLU A 94 -67.41 1.95 23.20
C GLU A 94 -66.39 1.82 22.05
N TRP A 95 -65.14 1.46 22.37
CA TRP A 95 -64.52 0.22 21.88
C TRP A 95 -64.85 -0.37 20.49
N MET A 96 -65.99 -1.06 20.45
CA MET A 96 -66.38 -1.89 19.33
C MET A 96 -66.90 -1.08 18.13
N LYS A 97 -67.24 0.21 18.33
CA LYS A 97 -67.77 1.08 17.26
C LYS A 97 -66.69 1.55 16.28
N HIS A 98 -65.41 1.33 16.57
CA HIS A 98 -64.29 1.71 15.70
C HIS A 98 -63.73 0.53 14.88
N LEU A 99 -64.29 -0.68 15.02
CA LEU A 99 -63.78 -1.87 14.34
C LEU A 99 -64.35 -2.09 12.93
N PHE A 100 -65.36 -1.31 12.50
CA PHE A 100 -65.94 -1.44 11.16
C PHE A 100 -66.23 -0.08 10.51
N PRO A 101 -65.22 0.59 9.92
CA PRO A 101 -65.48 1.70 9.01
C PRO A 101 -66.13 1.21 7.71
N PRO A 102 -67.16 1.90 7.17
CA PRO A 102 -67.75 1.56 5.87
C PRO A 102 -66.73 1.82 4.75
N SER A 103 -66.43 0.81 3.95
CA SER A 103 -65.53 0.89 2.81
C SER A 103 -66.21 1.57 1.61
N SER A 104 -65.77 2.78 1.27
CA SER A 104 -65.97 3.38 -0.06
C SER A 104 -64.76 3.03 -0.94
N PRO A 105 -64.93 2.66 -2.22
CA PRO A 105 -63.79 2.36 -3.09
C PRO A 105 -63.00 3.64 -3.42
N PRO A 106 -61.66 3.63 -3.38
CA PRO A 106 -60.87 4.78 -3.84
C PRO A 106 -60.83 4.80 -5.37
N ALA A 107 -61.25 5.91 -5.96
CA ALA A 107 -60.91 6.25 -7.34
C ALA A 107 -59.37 6.34 -7.46
N SER A 108 -58.80 5.54 -8.37
CA SER A 108 -57.37 5.30 -8.49
C SER A 108 -56.59 6.54 -8.99
N SER A 109 -55.79 7.15 -8.12
CA SER A 109 -54.75 8.13 -8.49
C SER A 109 -53.39 7.47 -8.86
N PHE A 110 -53.40 6.18 -9.20
CA PHE A 110 -52.18 5.41 -9.50
C PHE A 110 -51.42 5.89 -10.74
N GLY A 111 -52.08 6.62 -11.67
CA GLY A 111 -51.42 7.17 -12.86
C GLY A 111 -50.42 8.29 -12.57
N TRP A 112 -50.67 9.12 -11.55
CA TRP A 112 -49.78 10.24 -11.21
C TRP A 112 -48.53 9.76 -10.46
N ALA A 113 -48.67 8.73 -9.63
CA ALA A 113 -47.54 8.10 -8.94
C ALA A 113 -46.55 7.46 -9.92
N LEU A 114 -47.03 6.79 -10.97
CA LEU A 114 -46.17 6.17 -11.98
C LEU A 114 -45.41 7.23 -12.80
N GLY A 115 -46.07 8.35 -13.13
CA GLY A 115 -45.45 9.47 -13.83
C GLY A 115 -44.33 10.13 -13.03
N MET A 116 -44.52 10.31 -11.72
CA MET A 116 -43.50 10.87 -10.83
C MET A 116 -42.27 9.97 -10.73
N VAL A 117 -42.45 8.64 -10.67
CA VAL A 117 -41.33 7.69 -10.63
C VAL A 117 -40.51 7.76 -11.92
N VAL A 118 -41.15 7.77 -13.09
CA VAL A 118 -40.45 7.89 -14.38
C VAL A 118 -39.69 9.22 -14.48
N PHE A 119 -40.30 10.31 -14.02
CA PHE A 119 -39.65 11.63 -14.02
C PHE A 119 -38.42 11.67 -13.11
N VAL A 120 -38.50 11.08 -11.93
CA VAL A 120 -37.36 10.96 -11.01
C VAL A 120 -36.24 10.12 -11.62
N VAL A 121 -36.57 9.01 -12.28
CA VAL A 121 -35.57 8.18 -12.99
C VAL A 121 -34.87 8.96 -14.11
N LEU A 122 -35.63 9.73 -14.90
CA LEU A 122 -35.05 10.58 -15.95
C LEU A 122 -34.14 11.66 -15.37
N ILE A 123 -34.53 12.30 -14.26
CA ILE A 123 -33.67 13.27 -13.56
C ILE A 123 -32.39 12.59 -13.09
N ILE A 124 -32.47 11.40 -12.47
CA ILE A 124 -31.29 10.66 -12.01
C ILE A 124 -30.37 10.33 -13.17
N LEU A 125 -30.89 9.88 -14.31
CA LEU A 125 -30.07 9.57 -15.50
C LEU A 125 -29.40 10.81 -16.08
N VAL A 126 -30.10 11.95 -16.13
CA VAL A 126 -29.53 13.22 -16.61
C VAL A 126 -28.44 13.73 -15.67
N VAL A 127 -28.70 13.71 -14.36
CA VAL A 127 -27.70 14.10 -13.35
C VAL A 127 -26.51 13.16 -13.41
N PHE A 128 -26.74 11.85 -13.47
CA PHE A 128 -25.67 10.85 -13.54
C PHE A 128 -24.84 10.98 -14.83
N GLY A 129 -25.49 11.25 -15.96
CA GLY A 129 -24.80 11.55 -17.22
C GLY A 129 -23.96 12.81 -17.13
N TRP A 130 -24.47 13.85 -16.46
CA TRP A 130 -23.74 15.10 -16.24
C TRP A 130 -22.53 14.90 -15.31
N THR A 131 -22.72 14.24 -14.17
CA THR A 131 -21.64 13.95 -13.21
C THR A 131 -20.59 13.04 -13.84
N SER A 132 -21.03 12.04 -14.62
CA SER A 132 -20.11 11.17 -15.34
C SER A 132 -19.31 11.93 -16.40
N SER A 133 -19.94 12.86 -17.13
CA SER A 133 -19.26 13.68 -18.14
C SER A 133 -18.18 14.58 -17.53
N THR A 134 -18.42 15.15 -16.34
CA THR A 134 -17.40 15.94 -15.64
C THR A 134 -16.21 15.11 -15.17
N HIS A 135 -16.44 13.84 -14.77
CA HIS A 135 -15.34 12.94 -14.40
C HIS A 135 -14.45 12.57 -15.59
N ILE A 136 -15.03 12.38 -16.78
CA ILE A 136 -14.24 12.09 -17.99
C ILE A 136 -13.29 13.26 -18.32
N ALA A 137 -13.73 14.52 -18.13
CA ALA A 137 -12.88 15.68 -18.35
C ALA A 137 -11.67 15.70 -17.40
N GLU A 138 -11.87 15.43 -16.11
CA GLU A 138 -10.78 15.35 -15.13
C GLU A 138 -9.81 14.19 -15.43
N ASP A 139 -10.34 13.04 -15.85
CA ASP A 139 -9.51 11.88 -16.17
C ASP A 139 -8.67 12.09 -17.43
N THR A 140 -9.17 12.84 -18.43
CA THR A 140 -8.36 13.24 -19.59
C THR A 140 -7.19 14.14 -19.18
N GLU A 141 -7.38 15.03 -18.22
CA GLU A 141 -6.29 15.87 -17.71
C GLU A 141 -5.24 15.04 -16.96
N LYS A 142 -5.67 14.06 -16.16
CA LYS A 142 -4.74 13.12 -15.48
C LYS A 142 -3.94 12.29 -16.49
N LEU A 143 -4.58 11.79 -17.54
CA LEU A 143 -3.91 11.06 -18.62
C LEU A 143 -2.86 11.94 -19.32
N ALA A 144 -3.21 13.19 -19.64
CA ALA A 144 -2.27 14.14 -20.22
C ALA A 144 -1.08 14.43 -19.28
N ARG A 145 -1.31 14.57 -17.97
CA ARG A 145 -0.26 14.74 -16.97
C ARG A 145 0.65 13.51 -16.87
N LEU A 146 0.08 12.30 -16.81
CA LEU A 146 0.87 11.07 -16.78
C LEU A 146 1.70 10.90 -18.05
N GLN A 147 1.15 11.26 -19.21
CA GLN A 147 1.87 11.23 -20.46
C GLN A 147 3.05 12.21 -20.45
N SER A 148 2.86 13.45 -19.96
CA SER A 148 3.97 14.39 -19.80
C SER A 148 5.04 13.90 -18.83
N GLN A 149 4.64 13.20 -17.76
CA GLN A 149 5.58 12.62 -16.80
C GLN A 149 6.36 11.45 -17.43
N ALA A 150 5.70 10.62 -18.25
CA ALA A 150 6.37 9.56 -19.00
C ALA A 150 7.39 10.14 -19.99
N GLU A 151 7.05 11.22 -20.70
CA GLU A 151 7.99 11.92 -21.59
C GLU A 151 9.18 12.51 -20.81
N GLU A 152 8.94 13.14 -19.66
CA GLU A 152 10.00 13.67 -18.81
C GLU A 152 10.94 12.56 -18.33
N THR A 153 10.41 11.43 -17.87
CA THR A 153 11.24 10.27 -17.47
C THR A 153 12.02 9.70 -18.65
N GLY A 154 11.47 9.70 -19.86
CA GLY A 154 12.16 9.30 -21.08
C GLY A 154 13.34 10.21 -21.41
N LEU A 155 13.18 11.52 -21.24
CA LEU A 155 14.26 12.50 -21.41
C LEU A 155 15.34 12.34 -20.34
N GLN A 156 14.96 12.10 -19.09
CA GLN A 156 15.91 11.81 -18.01
C GLN A 156 16.72 10.55 -18.29
N LEU A 157 16.09 9.47 -18.74
CA LEU A 157 16.77 8.23 -19.16
C LEU A 157 17.75 8.46 -20.32
N ALA A 158 17.36 9.24 -21.33
CA ALA A 158 18.24 9.59 -22.44
C ALA A 158 19.47 10.39 -21.96
N THR A 159 19.26 11.33 -21.04
CA THR A 159 20.32 12.16 -20.45
C THR A 159 21.29 11.31 -19.64
N LEU A 160 20.79 10.41 -18.78
CA LEU A 160 21.64 9.49 -18.00
C LEU A 160 22.44 8.56 -18.91
N ARG A 161 21.83 8.06 -19.98
CA ARG A 161 22.51 7.23 -20.98
C ARG A 161 23.66 7.99 -21.65
N GLN A 162 23.45 9.27 -21.96
CA GLN A 162 24.48 10.12 -22.53
C GLN A 162 25.64 10.36 -21.54
N GLN A 163 25.32 10.60 -20.26
CA GLN A 163 26.34 10.74 -19.21
C GLN A 163 27.17 9.46 -19.03
N LEU A 164 26.56 8.29 -19.13
CA LEU A 164 27.29 7.02 -19.08
C LEU A 164 28.24 6.89 -20.28
N SER A 165 27.80 7.21 -21.50
CA SER A 165 28.68 7.16 -22.67
C SER A 165 29.86 8.14 -22.58
N GLU A 166 29.64 9.32 -22.02
CA GLU A 166 30.70 10.31 -21.80
C GLU A 166 31.71 9.80 -20.75
N ARG A 167 31.23 9.18 -19.67
CA ARG A 167 32.11 8.56 -18.66
C ARG A 167 32.92 7.41 -19.27
N ASP A 168 32.31 6.56 -20.08
CA ASP A 168 33.00 5.47 -20.74
C ASP A 168 34.11 5.97 -21.68
N GLU A 169 33.87 7.05 -22.43
CA GLU A 169 34.88 7.69 -23.28
C GLU A 169 36.03 8.26 -22.44
N THR A 170 35.74 8.93 -21.33
CA THR A 170 36.80 9.43 -20.42
C THR A 170 37.61 8.31 -19.78
N LEU A 171 36.99 7.17 -19.46
CA LEU A 171 37.68 5.99 -18.95
C LEU A 171 38.56 5.33 -20.02
N ALA A 172 38.11 5.31 -21.28
CA ALA A 172 38.92 4.83 -22.40
C ALA A 172 40.14 5.74 -22.64
N GLN A 173 39.95 7.06 -22.65
CA GLN A 173 41.05 8.03 -22.82
C GLN A 173 42.08 7.92 -21.69
N THR A 174 41.64 7.83 -20.43
CA THR A 174 42.56 7.68 -19.28
C THR A 174 43.31 6.36 -19.31
N ARG A 175 42.66 5.27 -19.77
CA ARG A 175 43.30 3.98 -19.99
C ARG A 175 44.36 4.03 -21.08
N GLU A 176 44.08 4.70 -22.19
CA GLU A 176 45.04 4.88 -23.29
C GLU A 176 46.25 5.72 -22.85
N GLU A 177 46.04 6.81 -22.11
CA GLU A 177 47.12 7.62 -21.55
C GLU A 177 47.98 6.79 -20.59
N LEU A 178 47.38 5.99 -19.70
CA LEU A 178 48.12 5.08 -18.83
C LEU A 178 48.94 4.06 -19.61
N GLN A 179 48.38 3.45 -20.66
CA GLN A 179 49.11 2.51 -21.52
C GLN A 179 50.30 3.19 -22.23
N ARG A 180 50.12 4.42 -22.69
CA ARG A 180 51.18 5.22 -23.31
C ARG A 180 52.31 5.51 -22.33
N ARG A 181 51.99 5.94 -21.11
CA ARG A 181 52.98 6.19 -20.04
C ARG A 181 53.73 4.92 -19.66
N VAL A 182 53.06 3.77 -19.63
CA VAL A 182 53.71 2.48 -19.38
C VAL A 182 54.69 2.13 -20.50
N ALA A 183 54.32 2.37 -21.77
CA ALA A 183 55.23 2.15 -22.89
C ALA A 183 56.44 3.10 -22.86
N GLU A 184 56.23 4.39 -22.53
CA GLU A 184 57.31 5.37 -22.35
C GLU A 184 58.27 4.96 -21.21
N LEU A 185 57.74 4.48 -20.08
CA LEU A 185 58.57 3.99 -18.98
C LEU A 185 59.36 2.73 -19.34
N ALA A 186 58.78 1.83 -20.14
CA ALA A 186 59.49 0.65 -20.64
C ALA A 186 60.65 1.04 -21.56
N GLU A 187 60.42 1.98 -22.48
CA GLU A 187 61.46 2.51 -23.38
C GLU A 187 62.59 3.18 -22.60
N VAL A 188 62.27 4.04 -21.61
CA VAL A 188 63.27 4.70 -20.76
C VAL A 188 64.07 3.68 -19.95
N ARG A 189 63.41 2.63 -19.45
CA ARG A 189 64.09 1.54 -18.74
C ARG A 189 65.09 0.82 -19.66
N ASP A 190 64.70 0.50 -20.88
CA ASP A 190 65.57 -0.19 -21.84
C ASP A 190 66.77 0.69 -22.23
N GLN A 191 66.56 2.00 -22.40
CA GLN A 191 67.65 2.96 -22.62
C GLN A 191 68.64 3.02 -21.45
N LEU A 192 68.15 2.93 -20.20
CA LEU A 192 69.02 2.87 -19.01
C LEU A 192 69.84 1.58 -18.98
N ILE A 193 69.23 0.43 -19.27
CA ILE A 193 69.93 -0.86 -19.35
C ILE A 193 71.01 -0.83 -20.43
N GLN A 194 70.70 -0.24 -21.59
CA GLN A 194 71.67 -0.12 -22.68
C GLN A 194 72.85 0.79 -22.31
N ARG A 195 72.58 1.92 -21.63
CA ARG A 195 73.64 2.82 -21.16
C ARG A 195 74.50 2.20 -20.07
N GLU A 196 73.90 1.41 -19.19
CA GLU A 196 74.64 0.65 -18.18
C GLU A 196 75.60 -0.35 -18.85
N ALA A 197 75.13 -1.10 -19.86
CA ALA A 197 75.97 -2.01 -20.64
C ALA A 197 77.11 -1.28 -21.39
N GLU A 198 76.85 -0.12 -22.01
CA GLU A 198 77.88 0.71 -22.66
C GLU A 198 78.95 1.18 -21.64
N LEU A 199 78.54 1.57 -20.43
CA LEU A 199 79.46 1.98 -19.37
C LEU A 199 80.31 0.81 -18.84
N GLU A 200 79.73 -0.39 -18.72
CA GLU A 200 80.47 -1.60 -18.33
C GLU A 200 81.52 -1.98 -19.37
N GLU A 201 81.18 -1.92 -20.66
CA GLU A 201 82.11 -2.18 -21.77
C GLU A 201 83.28 -1.17 -21.79
N LEU A 202 82.98 0.12 -21.65
CA LEU A 202 84.03 1.17 -21.57
C LEU A 202 84.95 0.96 -20.36
N LYS A 203 84.41 0.56 -19.20
CA LYS A 203 85.20 0.21 -18.02
C LYS A 203 86.10 -1.01 -18.27
N ALA A 204 85.60 -2.05 -18.94
CA ALA A 204 86.38 -3.23 -19.29
C ALA A 204 87.53 -2.89 -20.23
N GLN A 205 87.30 -2.06 -21.26
CA GLN A 205 88.34 -1.59 -22.18
C GLN A 205 89.43 -0.77 -21.47
N LEU A 206 89.05 0.14 -20.57
CA LEU A 206 90.01 0.90 -19.76
C LEU A 206 90.86 0.01 -18.85
N ALA A 207 90.25 -1.00 -18.20
CA ALA A 207 90.98 -1.96 -17.37
C ALA A 207 91.99 -2.78 -18.20
N GLN A 208 91.59 -3.20 -19.41
CA GLN A 208 92.46 -3.98 -20.31
C GLN A 208 93.61 -3.15 -20.88
N GLY A 209 93.36 -1.88 -21.26
CA GLY A 209 94.39 -0.95 -21.71
C GLY A 209 95.42 -0.63 -20.62
N ASN A 210 94.96 -0.44 -19.37
CA ASN A 210 95.84 -0.16 -18.24
C ASN A 210 96.73 -1.37 -17.87
N GLY A 211 96.19 -2.58 -17.92
CA GLY A 211 96.96 -3.81 -17.73
C GLY A 211 98.02 -4.06 -18.81
N ARG A 212 97.76 -3.60 -20.05
CA ARG A 212 98.68 -3.73 -21.17
C ARG A 212 99.84 -2.74 -21.13
N SER A 213 99.63 -1.52 -20.60
CA SER A 213 100.71 -0.57 -20.32
C SER A 213 101.59 -0.97 -19.13
N ALA A 214 101.02 -1.65 -18.12
CA ALA A 214 101.78 -2.08 -16.94
C ALA A 214 102.74 -3.26 -17.19
N ASN A 215 102.67 -3.90 -18.36
CA ASN A 215 103.44 -5.12 -18.68
C ASN A 215 104.55 -4.88 -19.73
N ILE A 216 105.04 -3.64 -19.85
CA ILE A 216 106.20 -3.30 -20.70
C ILE A 216 107.42 -3.21 -19.77
N PRO A 217 108.37 -4.17 -19.83
CA PRO A 217 109.57 -4.20 -18.99
C PRO A 217 110.62 -3.16 -19.38
#